data_AF-A0A4P6Q2G3-F1
#
_entry.id   AF-A0A4P6Q2G3-F1
#
_cell.length_a   1.000
_cell.length_b   1.000
_cell.length_c   1.000
_cell.angle_alpha   90.00
_cell.angle_beta   90.00
_cell.angle_gamma   90.00
#
_symmetry.space_group_name_H-M   'P 1'
#
loop_
_entity.id
_entity.type
_entity.pdbx_description
1 polymer ?
#
loop_
_entity_poly.entity_id
_entity_poly.type
_entity_poly.pdbx_seq_one_letter_code
_entity_poly.pdbx_strand_id
1 'polypeptide(L)'
;MLRIDSLLCYPVKGCAGVALSEARMEAAGLRHDRAFMVVDVAGVFRSQRRDPRLAVIRPEITAGGARLVLRAAGHGAVGVSVDSGGPRRPVELFGTAYTAIDQGDEPAAWLSAVLGASSRLVRVPPEHARATGGLTPGTSGFADSCAVLAVSRASLR
;
A
#
# COMPACT_ATOMS: atom_id res chain seq x y z
N MET A 1 25.49 -20.02 -2.02
CA MET A 1 24.16 -20.07 -1.36
C MET A 1 23.55 -18.68 -1.40
N LEU A 2 22.28 -18.54 -1.78
CA LEU A 2 21.58 -17.25 -1.77
C LEU A 2 21.15 -16.94 -0.33
N ARG A 3 21.26 -15.68 0.08
CA ARG A 3 20.82 -15.19 1.39
C ARG A 3 20.02 -13.91 1.22
N ILE A 4 18.93 -13.78 1.98
CA ILE A 4 18.19 -12.53 2.09
C ILE A 4 19.04 -11.55 2.90
N ASP A 5 19.40 -10.42 2.30
CA ASP A 5 20.16 -9.35 2.95
C ASP A 5 19.23 -8.36 3.66
N SER A 6 18.09 -8.04 3.04
CA SER A 6 17.05 -7.20 3.62
C SER A 6 15.68 -7.65 3.16
N LEU A 7 14.68 -7.43 4.01
CA LEU A 7 13.27 -7.70 3.74
C LEU A 7 12.48 -6.41 3.99
N LEU A 8 11.74 -5.98 2.99
CA LEU A 8 10.99 -4.72 3.00
C LEU A 8 9.54 -4.97 2.63
N CYS A 9 8.62 -4.41 3.43
CA CYS A 9 7.20 -4.33 3.14
C CYS A 9 6.81 -2.87 2.94
N TYR A 10 5.91 -2.58 2.02
CA TYR A 10 5.39 -1.25 1.76
C TYR A 10 3.87 -1.33 1.87
N PRO A 11 3.32 -1.19 3.09
CA PRO A 11 1.89 -1.37 3.33
C PRO A 11 1.00 -0.49 2.47
N VAL A 12 1.45 0.75 2.21
CA VAL A 12 0.74 1.72 1.37
C VAL A 12 1.53 1.97 0.09
N LYS A 13 0.89 1.79 -1.06
CA LYS A 13 1.47 2.06 -2.39
C LYS A 13 2.03 3.48 -2.47
N GLY A 14 3.32 3.59 -2.81
CA GLY A 14 4.02 4.87 -2.98
C GLY A 14 4.59 5.49 -1.69
N CYS A 15 4.26 4.95 -0.52
CA CYS A 15 4.80 5.40 0.76
C CYS A 15 6.13 4.71 1.12
N ALA A 16 6.76 5.13 2.21
CA ALA A 16 8.02 4.56 2.67
C ALA A 16 7.90 3.06 3.01
N GLY A 17 8.97 2.32 2.76
CA GLY A 17 9.08 0.92 3.16
C GLY A 17 9.33 0.74 4.65
N VAL A 18 8.94 -0.42 5.16
CA VAL A 18 9.11 -0.91 6.52
C VAL A 18 10.07 -2.10 6.45
N ALA A 19 11.18 -2.01 7.18
CA ALA A 19 12.12 -3.12 7.31
C ALA A 19 11.52 -4.20 8.21
N LEU A 20 11.64 -5.45 7.79
CA LEU A 20 11.15 -6.63 8.52
C LEU A 20 12.31 -7.58 8.80
N SER A 21 12.24 -8.28 9.94
CA SER A 21 13.12 -9.43 10.23
C SER A 21 12.57 -10.73 9.65
N GLU A 22 11.24 -10.82 9.51
CA GLU A 22 10.51 -11.97 8.98
C GLU A 22 9.20 -11.50 8.34
N ALA A 23 8.64 -12.31 7.43
CA ALA A 23 7.32 -12.06 6.87
C ALA A 23 6.61 -13.37 6.54
N ARG A 24 5.29 -13.35 6.64
CA ARG A 24 4.43 -14.43 6.15
C ARG A 24 4.20 -14.25 4.65
N MET A 25 4.51 -15.27 3.86
CA MET A 25 4.13 -15.34 2.45
C MET A 25 2.66 -15.75 2.34
N GLU A 26 1.90 -15.02 1.53
CA GLU A 26 0.51 -15.30 1.18
C GLU A 26 0.38 -15.32 -0.35
N ALA A 27 -0.79 -15.71 -0.87
CA ALA A 27 -1.00 -15.84 -2.32
C ALA A 27 -0.71 -14.53 -3.09
N ALA A 28 -1.00 -13.38 -2.46
CA ALA A 28 -0.82 -12.06 -3.05
C ALA A 28 0.55 -11.41 -2.74
N GLY A 29 1.47 -12.13 -2.08
CA GLY A 29 2.78 -11.63 -1.68
C GLY A 29 3.01 -11.66 -0.17
N LEU A 30 3.91 -10.80 0.31
CA LEU A 30 4.13 -10.67 1.75
C LEU A 30 2.88 -10.11 2.43
N ARG A 31 2.51 -10.68 3.57
CA ARG A 31 1.37 -10.20 4.35
C ARG A 31 1.47 -8.69 4.60
N HIS A 32 0.37 -7.98 4.34
CA HIS A 32 0.23 -6.52 4.41
C HIS A 32 0.91 -5.71 3.31
N ASP A 33 1.72 -6.32 2.44
CA ASP A 33 2.42 -5.59 1.38
C ASP A 33 1.43 -5.09 0.32
N ARG A 34 1.49 -3.79 0.02
CA ARG A 34 0.57 -3.09 -0.90
C ARG A 34 -0.91 -3.40 -0.64
N ALA A 35 -1.26 -3.60 0.63
CA ALA A 35 -2.64 -3.79 1.05
C ALA A 35 -3.46 -2.50 1.00
N PHE A 36 -2.79 -1.34 0.94
CA PHE A 36 -3.41 -0.02 0.88
C PHE A 36 -2.89 0.82 -0.28
N MET A 37 -3.69 1.76 -0.75
CA MET A 37 -3.22 2.87 -1.60
C MET A 37 -3.94 4.16 -1.26
N VAL A 38 -3.39 5.26 -1.74
CA VAL A 38 -4.04 6.58 -1.68
C VAL A 38 -4.69 6.84 -3.03
N VAL A 39 -5.94 7.32 -3.03
CA VAL A 39 -6.68 7.72 -4.23
C VAL A 39 -7.09 9.18 -4.15
N ASP A 40 -7.32 9.79 -5.30
CA ASP A 40 -7.94 11.11 -5.41
C ASP A 40 -9.48 11.05 -5.33
N VAL A 41 -10.15 12.18 -5.59
CA VAL A 41 -11.61 12.29 -5.55
C VAL A 41 -12.33 11.47 -6.62
N ALA A 42 -11.65 11.15 -7.73
CA ALA A 42 -12.17 10.32 -8.80
C ALA A 42 -11.90 8.82 -8.55
N GLY A 43 -11.22 8.47 -7.46
CA GLY A 43 -10.82 7.08 -7.16
C GLY A 43 -9.57 6.63 -7.91
N VAL A 44 -8.85 7.54 -8.58
CA VAL A 44 -7.62 7.21 -9.30
C VAL A 44 -6.47 7.16 -8.30
N PHE A 45 -5.64 6.12 -8.38
CA PHE A 45 -4.51 5.98 -7.47
C PHE A 45 -3.49 7.13 -7.63
N ARG A 46 -3.01 7.63 -6.49
CA ARG A 46 -1.87 8.55 -6.42
C ARG A 46 -0.58 7.76 -6.51
N SER A 47 0.37 8.27 -7.28
CA SER A 47 1.66 7.63 -7.52
C SER A 47 2.77 8.52 -7.01
N GLN A 48 3.84 7.95 -6.45
CA GLN A 48 4.98 8.74 -5.97
C GLN A 48 5.61 9.62 -7.07
N ARG A 49 5.53 9.22 -8.35
CA ARG A 49 6.01 10.03 -9.49
C ARG A 49 5.24 11.33 -9.68
N ARG A 50 3.94 11.33 -9.35
CA ARG A 50 3.04 12.50 -9.45
C ARG A 50 2.95 13.25 -8.12
N ASP A 51 2.97 12.51 -7.02
CA ASP A 51 2.82 13.02 -5.65
C ASP A 51 4.04 12.57 -4.81
N PRO A 52 5.23 13.21 -4.96
CA PRO A 52 6.47 12.78 -4.32
C PRO A 52 6.41 12.84 -2.78
N ARG A 53 5.48 13.64 -2.22
CA ARG A 53 5.20 13.70 -0.77
C ARG A 53 4.74 12.36 -0.19
N LEU A 54 4.25 11.42 -1.01
CA LEU A 54 3.99 10.05 -0.56
C LEU A 54 5.25 9.40 0.04
N ALA A 55 6.43 9.68 -0.50
CA ALA A 55 7.69 9.05 -0.08
C ALA A 55 8.06 9.31 1.39
N VAL A 56 7.59 10.42 1.98
CA VAL A 56 7.89 10.78 3.37
C VAL A 56 6.86 10.26 4.37
N ILE A 57 5.76 9.67 3.88
CA ILE A 57 4.76 9.02 4.73
C ILE A 57 5.32 7.67 5.17
N ARG A 58 5.43 7.49 6.48
CA ARG A 58 5.94 6.27 7.10
C ARG A 58 4.77 5.46 7.68
N PRO A 59 4.38 4.35 7.02
CA PRO A 59 3.37 3.45 7.53
C PRO A 59 3.96 2.49 8.57
N GLU A 60 3.12 2.07 9.51
CA GLU A 60 3.42 1.04 10.49
C GLU A 60 2.16 0.19 10.71
N ILE A 61 2.26 -1.13 10.49
CA ILE A 61 1.16 -2.06 10.77
C ILE A 61 1.36 -2.64 12.17
N THR A 62 0.34 -2.57 13.00
CA THR A 62 0.37 -3.08 14.37
C THR A 62 -0.86 -3.96 14.65
N ALA A 63 -0.91 -4.57 15.83
CA ALA A 63 -2.00 -5.44 16.26
C ALA A 63 -2.35 -6.54 15.23
N GLY A 64 -1.32 -7.17 14.65
CA GLY A 64 -1.48 -8.27 13.69
C GLY A 64 -2.17 -7.89 12.37
N GLY A 65 -2.24 -6.60 12.04
CA GLY A 65 -2.94 -6.09 10.86
C GLY A 65 -4.21 -5.28 11.15
N ALA A 66 -4.67 -5.25 12.40
CA ALA A 66 -5.90 -4.55 12.77
C ALA A 66 -5.73 -3.02 12.87
N ARG A 67 -4.48 -2.55 12.94
CA ARG A 67 -4.16 -1.12 13.03
C ARG A 67 -3.08 -0.75 12.01
N LEU A 68 -3.27 0.39 11.37
CA LEU A 68 -2.26 1.08 10.56
C LEU A 68 -2.00 2.45 11.20
N VAL A 69 -0.75 2.81 11.40
CA VAL A 69 -0.34 4.16 11.79
C VAL A 69 0.40 4.79 10.63
N LEU A 70 0.01 6.01 10.25
CA LEU A 70 0.74 6.81 9.25
C LEU A 70 1.40 7.98 9.95
N ARG A 71 2.68 8.24 9.65
CA ARG A 71 3.45 9.37 10.20
C ARG A 71 4.08 10.16 9.07
N ALA A 72 4.13 11.49 9.21
CA ALA A 72 4.87 12.36 8.31
C ALA A 72 5.41 13.57 9.08
N ALA A 73 6.63 13.99 8.77
CA ALA A 73 7.23 15.16 9.39
C ALA A 73 6.35 16.40 9.18
N GLY A 74 6.17 17.20 10.23
CA GLY A 74 5.31 18.39 10.22
C GLY A 74 3.80 18.14 10.27
N HIS A 75 3.34 16.88 10.22
CA HIS A 75 1.90 16.54 10.22
C HIS A 75 1.51 15.53 11.30
N GLY A 76 2.45 15.16 12.18
CA GLY A 76 2.21 14.22 13.26
C GLY A 76 1.91 12.80 12.76
N ALA A 77 0.93 12.16 13.39
CA ALA A 77 0.51 10.80 13.08
C ALA A 77 -1.01 10.67 13.06
N VAL A 78 -1.51 9.74 12.24
CA VAL A 78 -2.92 9.30 12.26
C VAL A 78 -2.97 7.80 12.47
N GLY A 79 -3.84 7.36 13.38
CA GLY A 79 -4.11 5.94 13.63
C GLY A 79 -5.37 5.50 12.90
N VAL A 80 -5.31 4.38 12.20
CA VAL A 80 -6.40 3.82 11.41
C VAL A 80 -6.76 2.46 11.98
N SER A 81 -8.01 2.30 12.43
CA SER A 81 -8.60 0.98 12.63
C SER A 81 -8.90 0.39 11.26
N VAL A 82 -8.23 -0.71 10.90
CA VAL A 82 -8.32 -1.27 9.56
C VAL A 82 -9.69 -1.88 9.35
N ASP A 83 -10.48 -1.28 8.45
CA ASP A 83 -11.82 -1.74 8.12
C ASP A 83 -11.77 -2.76 6.98
N SER A 84 -12.23 -3.98 7.26
CA SER A 84 -12.36 -5.07 6.27
C SER A 84 -13.77 -5.33 5.79
N GLY A 85 -14.77 -4.71 6.40
CA GLY A 85 -16.18 -4.88 6.07
C GLY A 85 -16.81 -3.65 5.41
N GLY A 86 -16.10 -2.52 5.39
CA GLY A 86 -16.60 -1.22 4.95
C GLY A 86 -17.12 -1.14 3.52
N PRO A 87 -17.71 0.00 3.16
CA PRO A 87 -18.31 0.21 1.85
C PRO A 87 -17.25 0.09 0.74
N ARG A 88 -17.65 -0.57 -0.35
CA ARG A 88 -16.82 -0.68 -1.55
C ARG A 88 -16.92 0.61 -2.33
N ARG A 89 -15.79 1.06 -2.86
CA ARG A 89 -15.68 2.22 -3.73
C ARG A 89 -15.00 1.82 -5.03
N PRO A 90 -15.45 2.35 -6.18
CA PRO A 90 -14.72 2.19 -7.43
C PRO A 90 -13.37 2.89 -7.30
N VAL A 91 -12.33 2.23 -7.78
CA VAL A 91 -10.98 2.78 -7.86
C VAL A 91 -10.33 2.37 -9.17
N GLU A 92 -9.37 3.16 -9.63
CA GLU A 92 -8.60 2.85 -10.82
C GLU A 92 -7.12 2.65 -10.47
N LEU A 93 -6.56 1.53 -10.93
CA LEU A 93 -5.15 1.21 -10.84
C LEU A 93 -4.60 0.96 -12.26
N PHE A 94 -3.74 1.86 -12.74
CA PHE A 94 -3.14 1.83 -14.09
C PHE A 94 -4.17 1.71 -15.23
N GLY A 95 -5.27 2.47 -15.19
CA GLY A 95 -6.32 2.40 -16.21
C GLY A 95 -7.30 1.23 -16.03
N THR A 96 -7.07 0.34 -15.07
CA THR A 96 -7.95 -0.80 -14.80
C THR A 96 -8.84 -0.51 -13.60
N ALA A 97 -10.15 -0.70 -13.78
CA ALA A 97 -11.13 -0.52 -12.72
C ALA A 97 -11.12 -1.68 -11.72
N TYR A 98 -11.18 -1.35 -10.44
CA TYR A 98 -11.31 -2.27 -9.32
C TYR A 98 -12.27 -1.69 -8.27
N THR A 99 -12.49 -2.44 -7.21
CA THR A 99 -13.13 -1.96 -5.98
C THR A 99 -12.12 -1.96 -4.82
N ALA A 100 -12.30 -1.02 -3.90
CA ALA A 100 -11.54 -0.92 -2.66
C ALA A 100 -12.42 -0.53 -1.48
N ILE A 101 -11.95 -0.79 -0.25
CA ILE A 101 -12.65 -0.43 0.98
C ILE A 101 -12.09 0.91 1.48
N ASP A 102 -12.96 1.90 1.67
CA ASP A 102 -12.59 3.20 2.27
C ASP A 102 -12.14 2.98 3.72
N GLN A 103 -11.09 3.69 4.16
CA GLN A 103 -10.60 3.62 5.54
C GLN A 103 -11.05 4.80 6.40
N GLY A 104 -11.95 5.63 5.89
CA GLY A 104 -12.67 6.64 6.65
C GLY A 104 -12.11 8.05 6.51
N ASP A 105 -12.82 9.01 7.10
CA ASP A 105 -12.57 10.43 6.87
C ASP A 105 -11.35 10.96 7.63
N GLU A 106 -10.99 10.36 8.77
CA GLU A 106 -9.81 10.76 9.55
C GLU A 106 -8.50 10.55 8.77
N PRO A 107 -8.18 9.35 8.24
CA PRO A 107 -7.00 9.18 7.39
C PRO A 107 -7.11 9.98 6.08
N ALA A 108 -8.30 10.19 5.54
CA ALA A 108 -8.50 11.01 4.35
C ALA A 108 -8.12 12.48 4.60
N ALA A 109 -8.58 13.07 5.70
CA ALA A 109 -8.24 14.44 6.08
C ALA A 109 -6.73 14.58 6.33
N TRP A 110 -6.13 13.64 7.06
CA TRP A 110 -4.70 13.65 7.33
C TRP A 110 -3.86 13.54 6.04
N LEU A 111 -4.18 12.58 5.16
CA LEU A 111 -3.51 12.45 3.86
C LEU A 111 -3.69 13.68 2.99
N SER A 112 -4.86 14.29 3.02
CA SER A 112 -5.14 15.51 2.25
C SER A 112 -4.26 16.67 2.72
N ALA A 113 -4.05 16.83 4.02
CA ALA A 113 -3.12 17.82 4.57
C ALA A 113 -1.67 17.50 4.17
N VAL A 114 -1.25 16.23 4.29
CA VAL A 114 0.11 15.78 3.96
C VAL A 114 0.42 15.84 2.46
N LEU A 115 -0.58 15.74 1.58
CA LEU A 115 -0.36 15.77 0.13
C LEU A 115 -0.72 17.13 -0.49
N GLY A 116 -1.49 17.98 0.20
CA GLY A 116 -1.97 19.26 -0.30
C GLY A 116 -3.10 19.13 -1.33
N ALA A 117 -3.75 17.96 -1.39
CA ALA A 117 -4.84 17.68 -2.32
C ALA A 117 -5.78 16.62 -1.73
N SER A 118 -7.07 16.71 -2.05
CA SER A 118 -8.09 15.77 -1.58
C SER A 118 -7.69 14.33 -1.87
N SER A 119 -7.54 13.55 -0.81
CA SER A 119 -6.94 12.22 -0.82
C SER A 119 -7.68 11.30 0.13
N ARG A 120 -7.86 10.04 -0.27
CA ARG A 120 -8.47 9.00 0.59
C ARG A 120 -7.57 7.77 0.66
N LEU A 121 -7.51 7.18 1.85
CA LEU A 121 -6.88 5.89 2.05
C LEU A 121 -7.89 4.80 1.72
N VAL A 122 -7.51 3.86 0.85
CA VAL A 122 -8.33 2.69 0.55
C VAL A 122 -7.51 1.42 0.71
N ARG A 123 -8.18 0.29 0.91
CA ARG A 123 -7.53 -1.01 1.00
C ARG A 123 -8.13 -2.07 0.11
N VAL A 124 -7.31 -3.08 -0.16
CA VAL A 124 -7.67 -4.27 -0.93
C VAL A 124 -8.81 -5.02 -0.20
N PRO A 125 -9.96 -5.27 -0.86
CA PRO A 125 -11.03 -6.07 -0.30
C PRO A 125 -10.72 -7.58 -0.38
N PRO A 126 -11.38 -8.43 0.42
CA PRO A 126 -11.20 -9.89 0.34
C PRO A 126 -11.47 -10.47 -1.07
N GLU A 127 -12.43 -9.88 -1.80
CA GLU A 127 -12.80 -10.28 -3.16
C GLU A 127 -11.86 -9.74 -4.25
N HIS A 128 -10.76 -9.07 -3.89
CA HIS A 128 -9.82 -8.53 -4.89
C HIS A 128 -9.11 -9.66 -5.65
N ALA A 129 -9.40 -9.75 -6.94
CA ALA A 129 -8.89 -10.82 -7.81
C ALA A 129 -7.93 -10.30 -8.89
N ARG A 130 -7.07 -9.33 -8.57
CA ARG A 130 -6.03 -8.89 -9.51
C ARG A 130 -4.99 -9.99 -9.66
N ALA A 131 -4.88 -10.51 -10.88
CA ALA A 131 -3.81 -11.43 -11.29
C ALA A 131 -2.72 -10.68 -12.05
N THR A 132 -1.48 -11.08 -11.80
CA THR A 132 -0.29 -10.55 -12.44
C THR A 132 0.27 -11.61 -13.39
N GLY A 133 0.76 -11.19 -14.55
CA GLY A 133 1.30 -12.08 -15.57
C GLY A 133 2.79 -12.39 -15.37
N GLY A 134 3.41 -12.99 -16.40
CA GLY A 134 4.83 -13.36 -16.40
C GLY A 134 5.04 -14.87 -16.41
N LEU A 135 6.27 -15.31 -16.13
CA LEU A 135 6.63 -16.73 -16.11
C LEU A 135 5.86 -17.51 -15.03
N THR A 136 5.60 -16.85 -13.90
CA THR A 136 4.78 -17.39 -12.82
C THR A 136 3.68 -16.38 -12.51
N PRO A 137 2.43 -16.63 -12.95
CA PRO A 137 1.31 -15.77 -12.62
C PRO A 137 0.94 -15.91 -11.13
N GLY A 138 0.31 -14.88 -10.58
CA GLY A 138 -0.12 -14.88 -9.18
C GLY A 138 -0.98 -13.67 -8.83
N THR A 139 -1.69 -13.74 -7.71
CA THR A 139 -2.47 -12.60 -7.24
C THR A 139 -1.55 -11.51 -6.70
N SER A 140 -2.05 -10.29 -6.65
CA SER A 140 -1.33 -9.17 -6.06
C SER A 140 -2.33 -8.12 -5.60
N GLY A 141 -2.03 -7.42 -4.51
CA GLY A 141 -2.77 -6.23 -4.11
C GLY A 141 -2.49 -5.06 -5.06
N PHE A 142 -2.30 -3.87 -4.49
CA PHE A 142 -2.06 -2.66 -5.28
C PHE A 142 -0.60 -2.49 -5.74
N ALA A 143 0.17 -3.57 -5.83
CA ALA A 143 1.55 -3.51 -6.34
C ALA A 143 1.60 -3.25 -7.86
N ASP A 144 2.71 -2.70 -8.34
CA ASP A 144 2.91 -2.39 -9.76
C ASP A 144 2.99 -3.67 -10.60
N SER A 145 3.84 -4.61 -10.20
CA SER A 145 4.17 -5.79 -10.99
C SER A 145 3.54 -7.07 -10.42
N CYS A 146 4.15 -7.65 -9.39
CA CYS A 146 3.91 -9.02 -8.91
C CYS A 146 3.84 -9.07 -7.38
N ALA A 147 3.60 -10.27 -6.85
CA ALA A 147 3.49 -10.57 -5.42
C ALA A 147 4.77 -10.24 -4.61
N VAL A 148 5.96 -10.46 -5.19
CA VAL A 148 7.26 -10.20 -4.53
C VAL A 148 8.27 -9.74 -5.56
N LEU A 149 8.98 -8.65 -5.25
CA LEU A 149 10.15 -8.22 -6.00
C LEU A 149 11.43 -8.65 -5.27
N ALA A 150 12.23 -9.49 -5.91
CA ALA A 150 13.57 -9.85 -5.45
C ALA A 150 14.61 -9.09 -6.29
N VAL A 151 15.54 -8.44 -5.61
CA VAL A 151 16.64 -7.70 -6.23
C VAL A 151 17.97 -8.13 -5.63
N SER A 152 19.06 -7.99 -6.38
CA SER A 152 20.41 -8.21 -5.85
C SER A 152 20.98 -6.90 -5.32
N ARG A 153 21.85 -6.96 -4.31
CA ARG A 153 22.58 -5.76 -3.84
C ARG A 153 23.37 -5.07 -4.95
N ALA A 154 23.84 -5.82 -5.94
CA ALA A 154 24.56 -5.27 -7.08
C ALA A 154 23.68 -4.36 -7.96
N SER A 155 22.36 -4.54 -7.94
CA SER A 155 21.40 -3.74 -8.72
C SER A 155 20.97 -2.42 -8.07
N LEU A 156 21.35 -2.16 -6.81
CA LEU A 156 21.00 -0.94 -6.07
C LEU A 156 22.05 0.19 -6.22
N ARG A 157 22.91 0.09 -7.23
CA ARG A 157 24.00 1.04 -7.50
C ARG A 157 23.53 2.25 -8.30
#